data_AF-A0A413WM95-F1
#
_entry.id   AF-A0A413WM95-F1
#
_cell.length_a   1.000
_cell.length_b   1.000
_cell.length_c   1.000
_cell.angle_alpha   90.00
_cell.angle_beta   90.00
_cell.angle_gamma   90.00
#
_symmetry.space_group_name_H-M   'P 1'
#
loop_
_entity.id
_entity.type
_entity.pdbx_description
1 polymer ?
#
loop_
_entity_poly.entity_id
_entity_poly.type
_entity_poly.pdbx_seq_one_letter_code
_entity_poly.pdbx_strand_id
1 'polypeptide(L)'
;MKLLIEEKFYKTVPIEKREEVNKRINYLLESLHKKDFNFNKLPAGLDFKKIQALDKVIYKFKVNSGDRILCARSEDLYSQSHEENQNALVLLEYCSHDTQIRVAKAKDLSNETHLNVSVLPVEILKPNLPSYLVNYSLSSSHSFIKDFEIDSKDLLDIFGDEAVFYCLDEKQKEIVQSEQKTQFIFGSAGSGKTTLSIYRILQLLNSKDGESTKIAHFTYSSKLKQQTEALFMKIAAKMSSHSEKELKKRVNFYTVEEYIEKTHSDKTRIVTFEIFKEWYIKQKNLPKLDLPALWKERRGILQGSLGTRWQYELEIPTIRESYDLLKQLENESLISFSEKEKTFMLCSEFVNIQKRLQHEPIFLNKFKEQMIISLNANLVDTPSLNPEKYFQLKNRDSIFTLEERKKAINIFEKFDIYITHLNKSNYFEEGALIRAVLKMNCSPSSRQGK
;
A
#
# COMPACT_ATOMS: atom_id res chain seq x y z
N MET A 1 31.14 6.56 -10.65
CA MET A 1 30.26 7.63 -10.12
C MET A 1 28.82 7.28 -10.43
N LYS A 2 27.88 7.57 -9.53
CA LYS A 2 26.44 7.33 -9.76
C LYS A 2 25.71 8.57 -10.27
N LEU A 3 24.65 8.41 -11.06
CA LEU A 3 23.75 9.49 -11.47
C LEU A 3 22.38 9.32 -10.79
N LEU A 4 21.98 10.32 -10.02
CA LEU A 4 20.65 10.44 -9.40
C LEU A 4 19.84 11.52 -10.10
N ILE A 5 18.55 11.26 -10.31
CA ILE A 5 17.66 12.20 -11.01
C ILE A 5 16.43 12.45 -10.16
N GLU A 6 16.16 13.71 -9.83
CA GLU A 6 14.94 14.08 -9.13
C GLU A 6 13.71 14.06 -10.04
N GLU A 7 12.55 13.75 -9.47
CA GLU A 7 11.28 13.82 -10.16
C GLU A 7 10.98 15.17 -10.79
N LYS A 8 11.38 16.26 -10.12
CA LYS A 8 11.17 17.62 -10.62
C LYS A 8 11.99 17.88 -11.88
N PHE A 9 13.21 17.35 -11.98
CA PHE A 9 14.00 17.39 -13.22
C PHE A 9 13.24 16.73 -14.36
N TYR A 10 12.74 15.51 -14.16
CA TYR A 10 12.01 14.78 -15.19
C TYR A 10 10.75 15.52 -15.67
N LYS A 11 10.00 16.12 -14.73
CA LYS A 11 8.77 16.87 -15.02
C LYS A 11 9.00 18.21 -15.73
N THR A 12 10.16 18.83 -15.51
CA THR A 12 10.46 20.18 -16.03
C THR A 12 11.09 20.15 -17.42
N VAL A 13 11.63 19.02 -17.87
CA VAL A 13 12.18 18.88 -19.22
C VAL A 13 11.05 18.72 -20.24
N PRO A 14 10.88 19.67 -21.20
CA PRO A 14 9.89 19.55 -22.26
C PRO A 14 10.16 18.35 -23.17
N ILE A 15 9.11 17.70 -23.67
CA ILE A 15 9.23 16.46 -24.44
C ILE A 15 10.13 16.65 -25.66
N GLU A 16 9.95 17.76 -26.37
CA GLU A 16 10.69 18.14 -27.56
C GLU A 16 12.18 18.43 -27.29
N LYS A 17 12.58 18.65 -26.04
CA LYS A 17 13.98 18.93 -25.65
C LYS A 17 14.68 17.74 -25.00
N ARG A 18 13.99 16.62 -24.80
CA ARG A 18 14.53 15.43 -24.10
C ARG A 18 15.78 14.88 -24.77
N GLU A 19 15.78 14.80 -26.11
CA GLU A 19 16.93 14.27 -26.85
C GLU A 19 18.17 15.17 -26.69
N GLU A 20 18.00 16.49 -26.77
CA GLU A 20 19.08 17.47 -26.58
C GLU A 20 19.62 17.43 -25.14
N VAL A 21 18.72 17.40 -24.15
CA VAL A 21 19.07 17.29 -22.73
C VAL A 21 19.84 15.99 -22.48
N ASN A 22 19.40 14.87 -23.05
CA ASN A 22 20.05 13.58 -22.88
C ASN A 22 21.47 13.57 -23.48
N LYS A 23 21.63 14.06 -24.72
CA LYS A 23 22.95 14.26 -25.35
C LYS A 23 23.87 15.10 -24.46
N ARG A 24 23.32 16.14 -23.84
CA ARG A 24 24.11 17.04 -23.01
C ARG A 24 24.54 16.43 -21.68
N ILE A 25 23.66 15.66 -21.03
CA ILE A 25 24.00 14.94 -19.81
C ILE A 25 25.06 13.89 -20.11
N ASN A 26 24.92 13.13 -21.19
CA ASN A 26 25.94 12.16 -21.61
C ASN A 26 27.30 12.84 -21.85
N TYR A 27 27.32 14.00 -22.52
CA TYR A 27 28.55 14.78 -22.68
C TYR A 27 29.17 15.24 -21.35
N LEU A 28 28.35 15.64 -20.38
CA LEU A 28 28.82 15.98 -19.03
C LEU A 28 29.44 14.76 -18.33
N LEU A 29 28.78 13.61 -18.39
CA LEU A 29 29.24 12.38 -17.74
C LEU A 29 30.55 11.88 -18.34
N GLU A 30 30.68 11.87 -19.67
CA GLU A 30 31.93 11.54 -20.35
C GLU A 30 33.06 12.50 -19.96
N SER A 31 32.75 13.79 -19.86
CA SER A 31 33.72 14.82 -19.48
C SER A 31 34.17 14.66 -18.03
N LEU A 32 33.25 14.30 -17.13
CA LEU A 32 33.55 13.98 -15.73
C LEU A 32 34.41 12.73 -15.63
N HIS A 33 34.07 11.66 -16.36
CA HIS A 33 34.84 10.42 -16.37
C HIS A 33 36.29 10.63 -16.85
N LYS A 34 36.49 11.41 -17.93
CA LYS A 34 37.84 11.77 -18.44
C LYS A 34 38.68 12.60 -17.46
N LYS A 35 38.06 13.21 -16.45
CA LYS A 35 38.69 14.15 -15.52
C LYS A 35 38.64 13.65 -14.07
N ASP A 36 38.45 12.34 -13.89
CA ASP A 36 38.39 11.70 -12.57
C ASP A 36 37.35 12.37 -11.66
N PHE A 37 36.17 12.63 -12.24
CA PHE A 37 34.99 13.23 -11.60
C PHE A 37 35.22 14.60 -10.94
N ASN A 38 36.26 15.32 -11.39
CA ASN A 38 36.58 16.64 -10.87
C ASN A 38 35.81 17.76 -11.60
N PHE A 39 34.87 18.39 -10.88
CA PHE A 39 33.98 19.43 -11.42
C PHE A 39 34.77 20.69 -11.84
N ASN A 40 35.92 20.96 -11.23
CA ASN A 40 36.77 22.11 -11.55
C ASN A 40 37.58 21.93 -12.83
N LYS A 41 37.66 20.70 -13.37
CA LYS A 41 38.44 20.37 -14.57
C LYS A 41 37.58 20.15 -15.82
N LEU A 42 36.30 20.53 -15.76
CA LEU A 42 35.37 20.36 -16.87
C LEU A 42 35.62 21.33 -18.02
N PRO A 43 35.37 20.92 -19.28
CA PRO A 43 35.59 21.77 -20.44
C PRO A 43 34.70 23.02 -20.42
N ALA A 44 35.28 24.17 -20.80
CA ALA A 44 34.59 25.47 -20.81
C ALA A 44 33.29 25.48 -21.62
N GLY A 45 33.19 24.62 -22.65
CA GLY A 45 32.00 24.46 -23.47
C GLY A 45 30.76 23.96 -22.72
N LEU A 46 30.89 23.35 -21.54
CA LEU A 46 29.76 22.98 -20.66
C LEU A 46 29.12 24.19 -19.97
N ASP A 47 29.86 25.30 -19.84
CA ASP A 47 29.51 26.43 -18.97
C ASP A 47 29.09 25.95 -17.56
N PHE A 48 29.83 24.96 -17.05
CA PHE A 48 29.60 24.35 -15.75
C PHE A 48 30.07 25.29 -14.64
N LYS A 49 29.15 25.86 -13.88
CA LYS A 49 29.46 26.91 -12.89
C LYS A 49 28.66 26.72 -11.61
N LYS A 50 29.30 27.01 -10.46
CA LYS A 50 28.61 27.13 -9.18
C LYS A 50 27.72 28.38 -9.19
N ILE A 51 26.50 28.27 -8.66
CA ILE A 51 25.63 29.42 -8.43
C ILE A 51 26.12 30.13 -7.16
N GLN A 52 26.79 31.27 -7.33
CA GLN A 52 27.40 32.02 -6.21
C GLN A 52 26.37 32.67 -5.28
N ALA A 53 25.12 32.86 -5.73
CA ALA A 53 24.07 33.53 -4.98
C ALA A 53 23.39 32.67 -3.90
N LEU A 54 24.00 31.54 -3.53
CA LEU A 54 23.47 30.54 -2.61
C LEU A 54 24.57 30.11 -1.65
N ASP A 55 24.20 29.93 -0.38
CA ASP A 55 25.08 29.33 0.64
C ASP A 55 25.34 27.84 0.34
N LYS A 56 24.44 27.22 -0.43
CA LYS A 56 24.46 25.80 -0.81
C LYS A 56 25.23 25.59 -2.12
N VAL A 57 25.90 24.44 -2.25
CA VAL A 57 26.74 24.11 -3.41
C VAL A 57 25.89 23.54 -4.55
N ILE A 58 25.17 24.43 -5.25
CA ILE A 58 24.44 24.08 -6.48
C ILE A 58 25.23 24.53 -7.70
N TYR A 59 25.40 23.63 -8.66
CA TYR A 59 26.00 23.89 -9.95
C TYR A 59 24.93 24.00 -11.04
N LYS A 60 25.28 24.67 -12.13
CA LYS A 60 24.50 24.73 -13.35
C LYS A 60 25.38 24.42 -14.55
N PHE A 61 24.80 23.81 -15.57
CA PHE A 61 25.44 23.69 -16.87
C PHE A 61 24.48 23.99 -18.01
N LYS A 62 25.06 24.39 -19.14
CA LYS A 62 24.34 24.87 -20.31
C LYS A 62 23.85 23.73 -21.18
N VAL A 63 22.55 23.71 -21.48
CA VAL A 63 21.99 22.86 -22.54
C VAL A 63 22.13 23.58 -23.88
N ASN A 64 21.50 24.76 -23.99
CA ASN A 64 21.61 25.67 -25.13
C ASN A 64 21.68 27.12 -24.64
N SER A 65 21.55 28.12 -25.52
CA SER A 65 21.60 29.55 -25.13
C SER A 65 20.65 29.88 -23.98
N GLY A 66 19.40 29.43 -24.07
CA GLY A 66 18.32 29.76 -23.12
C GLY A 66 18.18 28.82 -21.93
N ASP A 67 18.64 27.57 -22.03
CA ASP A 67 18.27 26.52 -21.07
C ASP A 67 19.45 26.01 -20.24
N ARG A 68 19.17 25.66 -18.97
CA ARG A 68 20.14 25.23 -17.97
C ARG A 68 19.61 24.04 -17.18
N ILE A 69 20.54 23.20 -16.73
CA ILE A 69 20.26 22.11 -15.80
C ILE A 69 20.96 22.43 -14.48
N LEU A 70 20.19 22.37 -13.41
CA LEU A 70 20.71 22.46 -12.05
C LEU A 70 21.14 21.08 -11.59
N CYS A 71 22.31 20.99 -10.96
CA CYS A 71 22.84 19.76 -10.41
C CYS A 71 23.70 20.04 -9.18
N ALA A 72 23.94 19.03 -8.36
CA ALA A 72 24.91 19.09 -7.27
C ALA A 72 25.47 17.70 -6.98
N ARG A 73 26.47 17.65 -6.10
CA ARG A 73 26.91 16.36 -5.55
C ARG A 73 25.95 15.95 -4.44
N SER A 74 25.75 14.66 -4.27
CA SER A 74 24.97 14.12 -3.17
C SER A 74 25.51 14.53 -1.80
N GLU A 75 26.84 14.55 -1.61
CA GLU A 75 27.50 15.04 -0.38
C GLU A 75 27.15 16.51 -0.05
N ASP A 76 27.02 17.34 -1.09
CA ASP A 76 26.71 18.78 -0.96
C ASP A 76 25.24 19.04 -0.63
N LEU A 77 24.36 18.07 -0.90
CA LEU A 77 22.91 18.18 -0.72
C LEU A 77 22.41 17.46 0.53
N TYR A 78 23.03 16.32 0.86
CA TYR A 78 22.52 15.36 1.84
C TYR A 78 23.59 15.07 2.88
N SER A 79 23.44 15.67 4.06
CA SER A 79 24.31 15.45 5.23
C SER A 79 24.32 14.00 5.75
N GLN A 80 23.38 13.16 5.30
CA GLN A 80 23.26 11.73 5.60
C GLN A 80 23.27 10.88 4.33
N SER A 81 24.08 11.23 3.34
CA SER A 81 24.24 10.42 2.12
C SER A 81 25.00 9.12 2.41
N HIS A 82 24.49 7.98 1.90
CA HIS A 82 25.17 6.67 1.94
C HIS A 82 26.62 6.75 1.49
N GLU A 83 27.53 6.01 2.14
CA GLU A 83 28.92 5.85 1.67
C GLU A 83 28.97 5.47 0.17
N GLU A 84 28.07 4.61 -0.30
CA GLU A 84 27.97 4.21 -1.71
C GLU A 84 27.56 5.33 -2.68
N ASN A 85 26.88 6.37 -2.17
CA ASN A 85 26.34 7.46 -2.97
C ASN A 85 27.04 8.80 -2.70
N GLN A 86 28.02 8.91 -1.81
CA GLN A 86 28.67 10.18 -1.43
C GLN A 86 29.25 10.96 -2.61
N ASN A 87 29.61 10.27 -3.70
CA ASN A 87 30.16 10.89 -4.92
C ASN A 87 29.16 10.99 -6.08
N ALA A 88 27.86 10.80 -5.87
CA ALA A 88 26.87 10.80 -6.95
C ALA A 88 26.58 12.22 -7.51
N LEU A 89 26.36 12.31 -8.83
CA LEU A 89 25.84 13.50 -9.49
C LEU A 89 24.30 13.50 -9.38
N VAL A 90 23.72 14.55 -8.82
CA VAL A 90 22.26 14.69 -8.66
C VAL A 90 21.73 15.74 -9.64
N LEU A 91 20.85 15.34 -10.56
CA LEU A 91 20.12 16.26 -11.45
C LEU A 91 18.87 16.78 -10.74
N LEU A 92 18.81 18.10 -10.57
CA LEU A 92 17.85 18.77 -9.70
C LEU A 92 16.63 19.29 -10.47
N GLU A 93 16.87 20.10 -11.50
CA GLU A 93 15.78 20.75 -12.24
C GLU A 93 16.26 21.29 -13.60
N TYR A 94 15.36 21.25 -14.59
CA TYR A 94 15.57 21.92 -15.87
C TYR A 94 14.89 23.30 -15.83
N CYS A 95 15.62 24.34 -16.17
CA CYS A 95 15.13 25.71 -16.08
C CYS A 95 15.72 26.61 -17.17
N SER A 96 15.12 27.79 -17.36
CA SER A 96 15.70 28.82 -18.21
C SER A 96 16.83 29.55 -17.50
N HIS A 97 17.72 30.16 -18.28
CA HIS A 97 18.80 31.02 -17.81
C HIS A 97 18.31 32.08 -16.83
N ASP A 98 17.14 32.67 -17.07
CA ASP A 98 16.64 33.79 -16.27
C ASP A 98 15.98 33.32 -14.97
N THR A 99 15.45 32.10 -14.96
CA THR A 99 14.76 31.54 -13.79
C THR A 99 15.70 30.75 -12.87
N GLN A 100 16.91 30.40 -13.33
CA GLN A 100 17.85 29.53 -12.62
C GLN A 100 18.14 29.94 -11.16
N ILE A 101 18.29 31.24 -10.87
CA ILE A 101 18.62 31.72 -9.52
C ILE A 101 17.40 31.57 -8.61
N ARG A 102 16.21 31.94 -9.11
CA ARG A 102 14.94 31.82 -8.37
C ARG A 102 14.63 30.36 -8.07
N VAL A 103 14.79 29.48 -9.07
CA VAL A 103 14.55 28.04 -8.95
C VAL A 103 15.52 27.43 -7.93
N ALA A 104 16.81 27.78 -8.01
CA ALA A 104 17.80 27.25 -7.09
C ALA A 104 17.62 27.79 -5.65
N LYS A 105 17.15 29.03 -5.46
CA LYS A 105 16.79 29.58 -4.14
C LYS A 105 15.56 28.91 -3.52
N ALA A 106 14.58 28.56 -4.34
CA ALA A 106 13.37 27.87 -3.90
C ALA A 106 13.61 26.41 -3.48
N LYS A 107 14.80 25.85 -3.75
CA LYS A 107 15.19 24.54 -3.24
C LYS A 107 15.58 24.64 -1.78
N ASP A 108 14.60 24.37 -0.93
CA ASP A 108 14.77 24.29 0.51
C ASP A 108 15.53 23.02 0.93
N LEU A 109 16.85 23.01 0.76
CA LEU A 109 17.73 21.94 1.25
C LEU A 109 18.08 22.10 2.75
N SER A 110 17.37 22.95 3.47
CA SER A 110 17.58 23.22 4.90
C SER A 110 16.58 22.37 5.67
N ASN A 111 16.96 21.16 6.06
CA ASN A 111 16.25 20.45 7.14
C ASN A 111 16.61 21.05 8.51
N GLU A 112 16.66 22.38 8.61
CA GLU A 112 16.58 23.14 9.84
C GLU A 112 15.87 24.45 9.50
N THR A 113 14.55 24.47 9.60
CA THR A 113 13.82 25.66 10.06
C THR A 113 12.38 25.30 10.39
N HIS A 114 12.08 25.40 11.68
CA HIS A 114 10.75 25.66 12.20
C HIS A 114 10.06 26.75 11.36
N LEU A 115 8.91 26.43 10.77
CA LEU A 115 7.97 27.45 10.29
C LEU A 115 6.56 27.10 10.75
N ASN A 116 6.17 27.83 11.79
CA ASN A 116 4.78 28.12 12.13
C ASN A 116 4.01 28.51 10.87
N VAL A 117 3.10 27.64 10.44
CA VAL A 117 2.00 28.05 9.57
C VAL A 117 0.75 28.00 10.41
N SER A 118 0.23 29.18 10.70
CA SER A 118 -1.08 29.41 11.29
C SER A 118 -2.15 28.76 10.41
N VAL A 119 -2.68 27.63 10.85
CA VAL A 119 -3.91 27.06 10.30
C VAL A 119 -5.06 27.74 11.04
N LEU A 120 -5.84 28.54 10.32
CA LEU A 120 -7.15 29.05 10.78
C LEU A 120 -8.02 27.88 11.26
N PRO A 121 -8.85 28.11 12.30
CA PRO A 121 -9.33 27.05 13.18
C PRO A 121 -10.35 26.16 12.46
N VAL A 122 -9.93 24.93 12.15
CA VAL A 122 -10.87 23.80 12.12
C VAL A 122 -10.86 23.25 13.54
N GLU A 123 -11.95 23.48 14.28
CA GLU A 123 -12.21 22.82 15.55
C GLU A 123 -12.41 21.31 15.31
N ILE A 124 -11.31 20.60 15.14
CA ILE A 124 -11.26 19.17 15.39
C ILE A 124 -10.84 19.04 16.84
N LEU A 125 -11.78 18.60 17.66
CA LEU A 125 -11.55 18.11 19.02
C LEU A 125 -10.21 17.37 19.05
N LYS A 126 -9.22 17.91 19.76
CA LYS A 126 -7.96 17.24 20.06
C LYS A 126 -8.21 16.25 21.20
N PRO A 127 -8.37 14.93 20.97
CA PRO A 127 -7.86 13.98 21.94
C PRO A 127 -6.34 14.02 21.82
N ASN A 128 -5.65 14.08 22.95
CA ASN A 128 -4.20 14.02 23.08
C ASN A 128 -3.59 13.07 22.03
N LEU A 129 -2.93 13.63 21.00
CA LEU A 129 -2.15 12.84 20.06
C LEU A 129 -1.02 12.20 20.86
N PRO A 130 -0.92 10.86 20.93
CA PRO A 130 0.15 10.23 21.67
C PRO A 130 1.52 10.57 21.07
N SER A 131 2.53 10.72 21.93
CA SER A 131 3.92 11.10 21.59
C SER A 131 4.65 10.13 20.65
N TYR A 132 4.03 9.01 20.25
CA TYR A 132 4.57 8.08 19.25
C TYR A 132 4.16 8.40 17.81
N LEU A 133 3.31 9.41 17.58
CA LEU A 133 2.99 9.85 16.20
C LEU A 133 4.13 10.70 15.66
N VAL A 134 5.10 9.99 15.08
CA VAL A 134 6.20 10.55 14.29
C VAL A 134 5.60 11.48 13.23
N ASN A 135 6.10 12.71 13.16
CA ASN A 135 5.76 13.65 12.11
C ASN A 135 6.24 13.10 10.77
N TYR A 136 5.33 12.48 9.98
CA TYR A 136 5.58 11.99 8.63
C TYR A 136 5.47 13.11 7.59
N SER A 137 5.90 14.35 7.91
CA SER A 137 6.03 15.37 6.89
C SER A 137 7.02 14.86 5.84
N LEU A 138 6.60 14.86 4.58
CA LEU A 138 7.35 14.43 3.39
C LEU A 138 8.64 15.26 3.14
N SER A 139 9.09 16.05 4.12
CA SER A 139 10.24 16.95 4.01
C SER A 139 11.59 16.24 3.93
N SER A 140 11.66 14.93 4.20
CA SER A 140 12.91 14.15 4.09
C SER A 140 12.91 13.11 2.97
N SER A 141 11.77 12.87 2.30
CA SER A 141 11.66 11.87 1.24
C SER A 141 11.99 12.49 -0.11
N HIS A 142 13.24 12.39 -0.53
CA HIS A 142 13.64 12.77 -1.89
C HIS A 142 13.24 11.65 -2.85
N SER A 143 12.27 11.88 -3.72
CA SER A 143 11.90 10.94 -4.78
C SER A 143 13.00 10.92 -5.85
N PHE A 144 13.97 10.01 -5.71
CA PHE A 144 14.94 9.74 -6.77
C PHE A 144 14.36 8.73 -7.76
N ILE A 145 14.53 9.01 -9.04
CA ILE A 145 13.95 8.25 -10.16
C ILE A 145 14.96 7.29 -10.82
N LYS A 146 16.25 7.29 -10.41
CA LYS A 146 17.22 6.28 -10.85
C LYS A 146 18.51 6.29 -10.03
N ASP A 147 19.13 5.10 -9.90
CA ASP A 147 20.56 4.93 -9.64
C ASP A 147 21.16 4.36 -10.94
N PHE A 148 22.12 5.06 -11.53
CA PHE A 148 22.91 4.52 -12.64
C PHE A 148 24.34 4.36 -12.16
N GLU A 149 24.81 3.13 -12.10
CA GLU A 149 26.24 2.87 -12.06
C GLU A 149 26.79 3.13 -13.47
N ILE A 150 27.67 4.12 -13.61
CA ILE A 150 28.28 4.44 -14.90
C ILE A 150 29.24 3.31 -15.25
N ASP A 151 28.75 2.26 -15.90
CA ASP A 151 29.58 1.42 -16.74
C ASP A 151 29.53 1.94 -18.18
N SER A 152 30.71 2.27 -18.69
CA SER A 152 31.00 3.18 -19.79
C SER A 152 30.49 2.78 -21.20
N LYS A 153 29.60 1.78 -21.30
CA LYS A 153 29.14 1.25 -22.60
C LYS A 153 27.67 1.48 -22.93
N ASP A 154 26.83 1.78 -21.94
CA ASP A 154 25.41 2.05 -22.18
C ASP A 154 25.14 3.56 -22.17
N LEU A 155 24.97 4.14 -23.36
CA LEU A 155 24.44 5.49 -23.50
C LEU A 155 23.09 5.57 -22.77
N LEU A 156 23.04 6.36 -21.71
CA LEU A 156 21.87 6.47 -20.84
C LEU A 156 20.73 7.13 -21.65
N ASP A 157 19.61 6.43 -21.84
CA ASP A 157 18.35 7.08 -22.19
C ASP A 157 17.61 7.48 -20.91
N ILE A 158 17.84 8.72 -20.50
CA ILE A 158 17.26 9.29 -19.28
C ILE A 158 15.73 9.47 -19.38
N PHE A 159 15.18 9.53 -20.61
CA PHE A 159 13.76 9.81 -20.84
C PHE A 159 12.98 8.67 -21.51
N GLY A 160 13.61 7.53 -21.76
CA GLY A 160 12.98 6.35 -22.34
C GLY A 160 11.96 5.69 -21.40
N ASP A 161 11.29 4.65 -21.90
CA ASP A 161 10.31 3.83 -21.16
C ASP A 161 10.87 3.23 -19.85
N GLU A 162 12.20 3.16 -19.79
CA GLU A 162 13.06 2.66 -18.73
C GLU A 162 13.43 3.71 -17.65
N ALA A 163 12.88 4.91 -17.72
CA ALA A 163 13.19 6.03 -16.84
C ALA A 163 12.47 6.00 -15.48
N VAL A 164 11.77 4.92 -15.11
CA VAL A 164 10.89 4.90 -13.92
C VAL A 164 11.40 3.88 -12.89
N PHE A 165 12.48 4.19 -12.18
CA PHE A 165 12.97 3.37 -11.06
C PHE A 165 12.99 4.19 -9.77
N TYR A 166 12.01 3.97 -8.90
CA TYR A 166 11.99 4.66 -7.62
C TYR A 166 13.11 4.14 -6.72
N CYS A 167 14.02 5.02 -6.30
CA CYS A 167 14.97 4.68 -5.24
C CYS A 167 14.23 4.61 -3.90
N LEU A 168 14.43 3.52 -3.18
CA LEU A 168 13.91 3.38 -1.82
C LEU A 168 14.81 4.16 -0.85
N ASP A 169 14.21 4.91 0.06
CA ASP A 169 14.92 5.43 1.23
C ASP A 169 15.30 4.30 2.21
N GLU A 170 16.09 4.60 3.25
CA GLU A 170 16.56 3.56 4.18
C GLU A 170 15.45 2.85 4.93
N LYS A 171 14.44 3.58 5.40
CA LYS A 171 13.31 2.96 6.08
C LYS A 171 12.56 2.05 5.12
N GLN A 172 12.42 2.48 3.87
CA GLN A 172 11.80 1.69 2.82
C GLN A 172 12.62 0.44 2.48
N LYS A 173 13.95 0.54 2.41
CA LYS A 173 14.84 -0.62 2.22
C LYS A 173 14.75 -1.58 3.40
N GLU A 174 14.79 -1.10 4.64
CA GLU A 174 14.60 -1.93 5.84
C GLU A 174 13.26 -2.68 5.81
N ILE A 175 12.18 -1.98 5.45
CA ILE A 175 10.84 -2.58 5.32
C ILE A 175 10.87 -3.70 4.28
N VAL A 176 11.44 -3.45 3.10
CA VAL A 176 11.56 -4.48 2.06
C VAL A 176 12.41 -5.61 2.59
N GLN A 177 13.66 -5.37 3.00
CA GLN A 177 14.63 -6.38 3.37
C GLN A 177 14.23 -7.25 4.57
N SER A 178 13.32 -6.78 5.42
CA SER A 178 12.85 -7.50 6.60
C SER A 178 12.43 -8.95 6.30
N GLU A 179 12.87 -9.88 7.15
CA GLU A 179 12.47 -11.30 7.06
C GLU A 179 11.07 -11.56 7.65
N GLN A 180 10.39 -10.53 8.15
CA GLN A 180 9.05 -10.68 8.72
C GLN A 180 8.05 -11.14 7.66
N LYS A 181 7.42 -12.30 7.90
CA LYS A 181 6.39 -12.88 7.03
C LYS A 181 5.10 -12.08 6.98
N THR A 182 4.84 -11.23 7.99
CA THR A 182 3.63 -10.41 8.08
C THR A 182 4.00 -9.02 8.58
N GLN A 183 3.61 -7.99 7.83
CA GLN A 183 3.94 -6.60 8.11
C GLN A 183 2.76 -5.69 7.79
N PHE A 184 2.52 -4.71 8.66
CA PHE A 184 1.60 -3.60 8.40
C PHE A 184 2.41 -2.34 8.11
N ILE A 185 2.23 -1.78 6.90
CA ILE A 185 2.94 -0.59 6.45
C ILE A 185 1.99 0.60 6.52
N PHE A 186 2.26 1.51 7.46
CA PHE A 186 1.53 2.77 7.58
C PHE A 186 2.29 3.88 6.86
N GLY A 187 1.60 4.63 6.02
CA GLY A 187 2.19 5.76 5.32
C GLY A 187 1.14 6.66 4.69
N SER A 188 1.43 7.96 4.62
CA SER A 188 0.58 8.98 4.00
C SER A 188 0.44 8.78 2.48
N ALA A 189 -0.47 9.51 1.84
CA ALA A 189 -0.53 9.55 0.38
C ALA A 189 0.83 10.00 -0.19
N GLY A 190 1.32 9.33 -1.24
CA GLY A 190 2.62 9.62 -1.84
C GLY A 190 3.84 9.00 -1.14
N SER A 191 3.67 8.30 -0.01
CA SER A 191 4.78 7.71 0.76
C SER A 191 5.47 6.49 0.11
N GLY A 192 5.17 6.16 -1.15
CA GLY A 192 5.80 5.02 -1.85
C GLY A 192 5.27 3.63 -1.49
N LYS A 193 4.09 3.47 -0.86
CA LYS A 193 3.54 2.14 -0.48
C LYS A 193 3.44 1.16 -1.65
N THR A 194 3.00 1.62 -2.81
CA THR A 194 2.92 0.78 -4.03
C THR A 194 4.31 0.39 -4.54
N THR A 195 5.28 1.28 -4.40
CA THR A 195 6.68 0.97 -4.72
C THR A 195 7.21 -0.11 -3.78
N LEU A 196 7.00 0.04 -2.48
CA LEU A 196 7.39 -0.95 -1.47
C LEU A 196 6.81 -2.34 -1.77
N SER A 197 5.53 -2.44 -2.15
CA SER A 197 4.93 -3.73 -2.48
C SER A 197 5.60 -4.40 -3.68
N ILE A 198 5.96 -3.63 -4.72
CA ILE A 198 6.68 -4.13 -5.90
C ILE A 198 8.07 -4.66 -5.51
N TYR A 199 8.86 -3.88 -4.76
CA TYR A 199 10.19 -4.31 -4.33
C TYR A 199 10.15 -5.52 -3.40
N ARG A 200 9.12 -5.62 -2.55
CA ARG A 200 8.88 -6.80 -1.72
C ARG A 200 8.59 -8.05 -2.55
N ILE A 201 7.77 -7.93 -3.61
CA ILE A 201 7.52 -9.04 -4.54
C ILE A 201 8.84 -9.50 -5.18
N LEU A 202 9.68 -8.57 -5.65
CA LEU A 202 10.96 -8.90 -6.28
C LEU A 202 11.93 -9.61 -5.33
N GLN A 203 12.03 -9.12 -4.09
CA GLN A 203 12.85 -9.77 -3.08
C GLN A 203 12.35 -11.18 -2.77
N LEU A 204 11.04 -11.38 -2.64
CA LEU A 204 10.46 -12.71 -2.43
C LEU A 204 10.77 -13.64 -3.61
N LEU A 205 10.68 -13.15 -4.85
CA LEU A 205 11.02 -13.93 -6.05
C LEU A 205 12.49 -14.36 -6.08
N ASN A 206 13.40 -13.51 -5.59
CA ASN A 206 14.85 -13.72 -5.58
C ASN A 206 15.35 -14.45 -4.32
N SER A 207 14.50 -14.67 -3.32
CA SER A 207 14.84 -15.42 -2.11
C SER A 207 14.99 -16.92 -2.40
N LYS A 208 15.75 -17.66 -1.57
CA LYS A 208 15.94 -19.12 -1.72
C LYS A 208 14.62 -19.92 -1.66
N ASP A 209 13.65 -19.44 -0.89
CA ASP A 209 12.29 -20.02 -0.82
C ASP A 209 11.39 -19.58 -2.00
N GLY A 210 11.88 -18.63 -2.81
CA GLY A 210 11.13 -17.98 -3.87
C GLY A 210 10.75 -18.94 -5.00
N GLU A 211 11.61 -19.90 -5.35
CA GLU A 211 11.51 -20.71 -6.57
C GLU A 211 10.17 -21.46 -6.73
N SER A 212 9.54 -21.82 -5.61
CA SER A 212 8.21 -22.48 -5.57
C SER A 212 7.06 -21.56 -5.15
N THR A 213 7.34 -20.34 -4.70
CA THR A 213 6.35 -19.45 -4.11
C THR A 213 5.52 -18.74 -5.19
N LYS A 214 4.19 -18.89 -5.11
CA LYS A 214 3.24 -18.08 -5.89
C LYS A 214 2.91 -16.80 -5.12
N ILE A 215 3.01 -15.68 -5.79
CA ILE A 215 2.78 -14.36 -5.21
C ILE A 215 1.53 -13.75 -5.84
N ALA A 216 0.69 -13.13 -5.02
CA ALA A 216 -0.47 -12.39 -5.47
C ALA A 216 -0.47 -10.99 -4.86
N HIS A 217 -0.69 -9.98 -5.70
CA HIS A 217 -0.86 -8.59 -5.29
C HIS A 217 -2.31 -8.18 -5.50
N PHE A 218 -2.96 -7.71 -4.43
CA PHE A 218 -4.35 -7.31 -4.43
C PHE A 218 -4.50 -5.79 -4.33
N THR A 219 -5.49 -5.26 -5.03
CA THR A 219 -5.93 -3.87 -4.91
C THR A 219 -7.43 -3.75 -5.16
N TYR A 220 -8.03 -2.61 -4.85
CA TYR A 220 -9.45 -2.38 -5.13
C TYR A 220 -9.71 -1.76 -6.50
N SER A 221 -8.73 -1.07 -7.10
CA SER A 221 -8.92 -0.35 -8.36
C SER A 221 -8.26 -1.08 -9.53
N SER A 222 -9.03 -1.30 -10.60
CA SER A 222 -8.52 -1.84 -11.87
C SER A 222 -7.42 -0.96 -12.47
N LYS A 223 -7.57 0.36 -12.40
CA LYS A 223 -6.54 1.33 -12.83
C LYS A 223 -5.25 1.16 -12.03
N LEU A 224 -5.34 1.10 -10.69
CA LEU A 224 -4.17 0.91 -9.85
C LEU A 224 -3.52 -0.46 -10.09
N LYS A 225 -4.31 -1.51 -10.32
CA LYS A 225 -3.84 -2.84 -10.67
C LYS A 225 -2.97 -2.79 -11.94
N GLN A 226 -3.52 -2.26 -13.03
CA GLN A 226 -2.82 -2.16 -14.32
C GLN A 226 -1.54 -1.33 -14.21
N GLN A 227 -1.60 -0.19 -13.49
CA GLN A 227 -0.43 0.66 -13.28
C GLN A 227 0.66 -0.04 -12.45
N THR A 228 0.27 -0.76 -11.38
CA THR A 228 1.20 -1.49 -10.52
C THR A 228 1.82 -2.68 -11.24
N GLU A 229 1.03 -3.43 -12.00
CA GLU A 229 1.50 -4.55 -12.82
C GLU A 229 2.47 -4.09 -13.90
N ALA A 230 2.15 -3.01 -14.63
CA ALA A 230 3.05 -2.44 -15.62
C ALA A 230 4.37 -1.98 -15.00
N LEU A 231 4.31 -1.30 -13.84
CA LEU A 231 5.49 -0.87 -13.10
C LEU A 231 6.31 -2.08 -12.61
N PHE A 232 5.66 -3.12 -12.09
CA PHE A 232 6.32 -4.36 -11.69
C PHE A 232 7.04 -5.01 -12.87
N MET A 233 6.38 -5.20 -14.01
CA MET A 233 6.99 -5.83 -15.19
C MET A 233 8.20 -5.03 -15.69
N LYS A 234 8.10 -3.69 -15.72
CA LYS A 234 9.22 -2.81 -16.07
C LYS A 234 10.41 -2.98 -15.12
N ILE A 235 10.18 -3.08 -13.82
CA ILE A 235 11.25 -3.22 -12.82
C ILE A 235 11.83 -4.65 -12.82
N ALA A 236 10.97 -5.66 -12.87
CA ALA A 236 11.34 -7.08 -12.84
C ALA A 236 12.20 -7.49 -14.03
N ALA A 237 11.94 -6.93 -15.22
CA ALA A 237 12.74 -7.18 -16.42
C ALA A 237 14.22 -6.77 -16.26
N LYS A 238 14.52 -5.85 -15.33
CA LYS A 238 15.90 -5.38 -15.07
C LYS A 238 16.54 -5.99 -13.83
N MET A 239 15.75 -6.18 -12.77
CA MET A 239 16.26 -6.60 -11.46
C MET A 239 16.15 -8.11 -11.21
N SER A 240 15.46 -8.85 -12.09
CA SER A 240 15.31 -10.29 -11.95
C SER A 240 15.92 -11.00 -13.16
N SER A 241 16.53 -12.16 -12.91
CA SER A 241 17.01 -13.08 -13.94
C SER A 241 15.88 -13.93 -14.55
N HIS A 242 14.62 -13.68 -14.16
CA HIS A 242 13.47 -14.44 -14.62
C HIS A 242 12.93 -13.87 -15.94
N SER A 243 12.54 -14.76 -16.84
CA SER A 243 11.85 -14.36 -18.07
C SER A 243 10.45 -13.79 -17.76
N GLU A 244 9.94 -12.93 -18.65
CA GLU A 244 8.58 -12.38 -18.53
C GLU A 244 7.51 -13.49 -18.39
N LYS A 245 7.70 -14.63 -19.06
CA LYS A 245 6.79 -15.78 -18.99
C LYS A 245 6.79 -16.43 -17.61
N GLU A 246 7.95 -16.53 -16.97
CA GLU A 246 8.07 -17.05 -15.60
C GLU A 246 7.48 -16.09 -14.58
N LEU A 247 7.73 -14.80 -14.73
CA LEU A 247 7.15 -13.75 -13.88
C LEU A 247 5.62 -13.79 -13.91
N LYS A 248 5.01 -13.85 -15.11
CA LYS A 248 3.55 -13.96 -15.26
C LYS A 248 2.97 -15.27 -14.69
N LYS A 249 3.76 -16.33 -14.61
CA LYS A 249 3.33 -17.61 -13.99
C LYS A 249 3.39 -17.56 -12.47
N ARG A 250 4.34 -16.81 -11.90
CA ARG A 250 4.62 -16.76 -10.45
C ARG A 250 3.91 -15.61 -9.73
N VAL A 251 3.77 -14.46 -10.38
CA VAL A 251 3.16 -13.26 -9.81
C VAL A 251 1.84 -12.96 -10.50
N ASN A 252 0.79 -12.83 -9.71
CA ASN A 252 -0.53 -12.47 -10.22
C ASN A 252 -1.00 -11.16 -9.60
N PHE A 253 -1.55 -10.28 -10.43
CA PHE A 253 -2.18 -9.04 -9.99
C PHE A 253 -3.69 -9.18 -10.13
N TYR A 254 -4.43 -8.88 -9.07
CA TYR A 254 -5.88 -8.97 -9.06
C TYR A 254 -6.50 -7.72 -8.46
N THR A 255 -7.67 -7.32 -8.95
CA THR A 255 -8.60 -6.65 -8.04
C THR A 255 -9.22 -7.67 -7.10
N VAL A 256 -9.65 -7.25 -5.91
CA VAL A 256 -10.37 -8.15 -4.99
C VAL A 256 -11.59 -8.76 -5.70
N GLU A 257 -12.31 -7.94 -6.48
CA GLU A 257 -13.49 -8.36 -7.24
C GLU A 257 -13.15 -9.41 -8.31
N GLU A 258 -12.14 -9.17 -9.13
CA GLU A 258 -11.69 -10.11 -10.18
C GLU A 258 -11.28 -11.47 -9.59
N TYR A 259 -10.60 -11.46 -8.45
CA TYR A 259 -10.18 -12.69 -7.80
C TYR A 259 -11.36 -13.49 -7.24
N ILE A 260 -12.33 -12.81 -6.62
CA ILE A 260 -13.54 -13.44 -6.10
C ILE A 260 -14.35 -14.04 -7.25
N GLU A 261 -14.61 -13.28 -8.33
CA GLU A 261 -15.35 -13.77 -9.51
C GLU A 261 -14.69 -15.02 -10.11
N LYS A 262 -13.37 -14.98 -10.30
CA LYS A 262 -12.58 -16.11 -10.81
C LYS A 262 -12.64 -17.34 -9.90
N THR A 263 -12.76 -17.16 -8.59
CA THR A 263 -12.82 -18.26 -7.62
C THR A 263 -14.18 -18.98 -7.64
N HIS A 264 -15.25 -18.29 -8.04
CA HIS A 264 -16.60 -18.87 -8.12
C HIS A 264 -16.94 -19.43 -9.50
N SER A 265 -16.97 -18.59 -10.54
CA SER A 265 -17.12 -18.98 -11.95
C SER A 265 -17.08 -17.76 -12.86
N ASP A 266 -16.71 -17.95 -14.12
CA ASP A 266 -16.71 -16.90 -15.16
C ASP A 266 -18.10 -16.26 -15.43
N LYS A 267 -19.17 -16.85 -14.90
CA LYS A 267 -20.55 -16.35 -15.01
C LYS A 267 -20.98 -15.51 -13.81
N THR A 268 -20.21 -15.53 -12.72
CA THR A 268 -20.52 -14.80 -11.49
C THR A 268 -20.07 -13.35 -11.65
N ARG A 269 -20.94 -12.41 -11.31
CA ARG A 269 -20.63 -10.98 -11.34
C ARG A 269 -20.87 -10.35 -9.98
N ILE A 270 -20.01 -9.42 -9.59
CA ILE A 270 -20.18 -8.66 -8.35
C ILE A 270 -21.10 -7.47 -8.58
N VAL A 271 -22.00 -7.23 -7.63
CA VAL A 271 -22.81 -6.02 -7.58
C VAL A 271 -21.90 -4.82 -7.26
N THR A 272 -21.75 -3.92 -8.22
CA THR A 272 -20.90 -2.74 -8.09
C THR A 272 -21.66 -1.53 -7.51
N PHE A 273 -20.91 -0.48 -7.17
CA PHE A 273 -21.49 0.79 -6.73
C PHE A 273 -22.41 1.40 -7.80
N GLU A 274 -22.07 1.25 -9.08
CA GLU A 274 -22.85 1.76 -10.20
C GLU A 274 -24.23 1.10 -10.27
N ILE A 275 -24.29 -0.22 -10.09
CA ILE A 275 -25.56 -0.98 -10.04
C ILE A 275 -26.42 -0.49 -8.87
N PHE A 276 -25.82 -0.35 -7.68
CA PHE A 276 -26.51 0.18 -6.51
C PHE A 276 -27.02 1.62 -6.74
N LYS A 277 -26.18 2.50 -7.31
CA LYS A 277 -26.52 3.89 -7.62
C LYS A 277 -27.68 3.99 -8.60
N GLU A 278 -27.65 3.22 -9.69
CA GLU A 278 -28.73 3.20 -10.67
C GLU A 278 -30.04 2.72 -10.06
N TRP A 279 -29.99 1.67 -9.23
CA TRP A 279 -31.16 1.18 -8.51
C TRP A 279 -31.73 2.26 -7.58
N TYR A 280 -30.87 2.91 -6.80
CA TYR A 280 -31.26 3.90 -5.79
C TYR A 280 -31.93 5.13 -6.42
N ILE A 281 -31.37 5.66 -7.51
CA ILE A 281 -31.90 6.85 -8.22
C ILE A 281 -33.29 6.57 -8.82
N LYS A 282 -33.58 5.33 -9.19
CA LYS A 282 -34.90 4.93 -9.74
C LYS A 282 -36.00 4.86 -8.68
N GLN A 283 -35.66 4.90 -7.39
CA GLN A 283 -36.66 4.81 -6.32
C GLN A 283 -37.23 6.19 -5.95
N LYS A 284 -38.55 6.35 -6.06
CA LYS A 284 -39.22 7.65 -5.82
C LYS A 284 -39.36 8.03 -4.35
N ASN A 285 -39.35 7.05 -3.43
CA ASN A 285 -39.71 7.24 -2.01
C ASN A 285 -38.61 6.76 -1.04
N LEU A 286 -37.33 6.84 -1.44
CA LEU A 286 -36.23 6.54 -0.52
C LEU A 286 -35.77 7.80 0.23
N PRO A 287 -35.39 7.67 1.52
CA PRO A 287 -34.71 8.75 2.23
C PRO A 287 -33.44 9.17 1.49
N LYS A 288 -33.21 10.47 1.34
CA LYS A 288 -31.99 11.01 0.73
C LYS A 288 -30.84 10.93 1.74
N LEU A 289 -29.86 10.09 1.47
CA LEU A 289 -28.60 9.98 2.21
C LEU A 289 -27.44 9.99 1.19
N ASP A 290 -26.22 10.22 1.67
CA ASP A 290 -25.04 10.19 0.80
C ASP A 290 -24.83 8.78 0.22
N LEU A 291 -24.93 8.63 -1.11
CA LEU A 291 -24.89 7.32 -1.76
C LEU A 291 -23.54 6.60 -1.59
N PRO A 292 -22.38 7.26 -1.77
CA PRO A 292 -21.09 6.63 -1.48
C PRO A 292 -20.97 6.18 -0.02
N ALA A 293 -21.42 6.98 0.95
CA ALA A 293 -21.44 6.57 2.36
C ALA A 293 -22.35 5.37 2.60
N LEU A 294 -23.57 5.36 2.02
CA LEU A 294 -24.48 4.21 2.12
C LEU A 294 -23.85 2.91 1.61
N TRP A 295 -23.19 2.99 0.45
CA TRP A 295 -22.53 1.83 -0.14
C TRP A 295 -21.37 1.31 0.74
N LYS A 296 -20.55 2.23 1.26
CA LYS A 296 -19.46 1.90 2.20
C LYS A 296 -19.99 1.30 3.50
N GLU A 297 -21.05 1.87 4.05
CA GLU A 297 -21.66 1.40 5.30
C GLU A 297 -22.22 -0.02 5.13
N ARG A 298 -22.89 -0.29 4.02
CA ARG A 298 -23.41 -1.63 3.71
C ARG A 298 -22.29 -2.67 3.61
N ARG A 299 -21.26 -2.41 2.80
CA ARG A 299 -20.15 -3.37 2.60
C ARG A 299 -19.26 -3.50 3.84
N GLY A 300 -18.93 -2.39 4.48
CA GLY A 300 -17.97 -2.34 5.58
C GLY A 300 -18.57 -2.74 6.93
N ILE A 301 -19.74 -2.20 7.28
CA ILE A 301 -20.34 -2.40 8.60
C ILE A 301 -21.38 -3.51 8.57
N LEU A 302 -22.41 -3.39 7.72
CA LEU A 302 -23.49 -4.39 7.76
C LEU A 302 -23.01 -5.76 7.31
N GLN A 303 -22.32 -5.85 6.18
CA GLN A 303 -21.86 -7.14 5.65
C GLN A 303 -20.50 -7.59 6.19
N GLY A 304 -19.70 -6.66 6.70
CA GLY A 304 -18.30 -6.90 7.07
C GLY A 304 -17.98 -6.82 8.56
N SER A 305 -18.89 -6.33 9.41
CA SER A 305 -18.62 -6.21 10.84
C SER A 305 -18.92 -7.50 11.59
N LEU A 306 -17.92 -7.95 12.36
CA LEU A 306 -18.06 -8.99 13.38
C LEU A 306 -18.55 -8.42 14.73
N GLY A 307 -18.72 -7.10 14.82
CA GLY A 307 -18.98 -6.40 16.08
C GLY A 307 -17.69 -6.07 16.85
N THR A 308 -17.77 -5.11 17.77
CA THR A 308 -16.61 -4.62 18.54
C THR A 308 -16.15 -5.58 19.63
N ARG A 309 -16.96 -6.60 19.96
CA ARG A 309 -16.68 -7.61 20.99
C ARG A 309 -16.62 -9.02 20.42
N TRP A 310 -16.42 -9.16 19.11
CA TRP A 310 -16.50 -10.44 18.39
C TRP A 310 -15.70 -11.57 19.04
N GLN A 311 -14.48 -11.29 19.51
CA GLN A 311 -13.61 -12.31 20.12
C GLN A 311 -14.19 -12.91 21.41
N TYR A 312 -15.05 -12.16 22.11
CA TYR A 312 -15.72 -12.58 23.34
C TYR A 312 -17.11 -13.15 23.08
N GLU A 313 -17.66 -12.98 21.88
CA GLU A 313 -18.97 -13.51 21.47
C GLU A 313 -18.83 -14.81 20.66
N LEU A 314 -17.59 -15.22 20.38
CA LEU A 314 -17.28 -16.40 19.59
C LEU A 314 -17.31 -17.66 20.47
N GLU A 315 -18.20 -18.58 20.13
CA GLU A 315 -18.21 -19.92 20.71
C GLU A 315 -17.23 -20.83 19.95
N ILE A 316 -16.30 -21.43 20.69
CA ILE A 316 -15.21 -22.24 20.13
C ILE A 316 -15.38 -23.68 20.61
N PRO A 317 -15.45 -24.67 19.70
CA PRO A 317 -15.51 -26.08 20.08
C PRO A 317 -14.33 -26.50 20.95
N THR A 318 -14.61 -27.33 21.96
CA THR A 318 -13.59 -27.84 22.88
C THR A 318 -12.61 -28.76 22.14
N ILE A 319 -11.31 -28.53 22.36
CA ILE A 319 -10.22 -29.37 21.85
C ILE A 319 -10.06 -30.57 22.79
N ARG A 320 -10.67 -31.71 22.44
CA ARG A 320 -10.75 -32.90 23.32
C ARG A 320 -9.38 -33.38 23.84
N GLU A 321 -8.36 -33.33 23.00
CA GLU A 321 -7.00 -33.81 23.31
C GLU A 321 -6.25 -32.89 24.30
N SER A 322 -6.84 -31.76 24.71
CA SER A 322 -6.16 -30.74 25.51
C SER A 322 -7.09 -30.10 26.54
N TYR A 323 -8.04 -30.90 27.06
CA TYR A 323 -9.03 -30.45 28.03
C TYR A 323 -8.37 -29.93 29.32
N ASP A 324 -7.26 -30.51 29.77
CA ASP A 324 -6.55 -30.07 30.98
C ASP A 324 -5.98 -28.65 30.84
N LEU A 325 -5.35 -28.35 29.70
CA LEU A 325 -4.86 -26.99 29.39
C LEU A 325 -5.99 -26.00 29.32
N LEU A 326 -7.10 -26.40 28.70
CA LEU A 326 -8.33 -25.64 28.64
C LEU A 326 -8.90 -25.34 30.04
N LYS A 327 -8.92 -26.33 30.95
CA LYS A 327 -9.29 -26.12 32.36
C LYS A 327 -8.33 -25.19 33.12
N GLN A 328 -7.03 -25.24 32.83
CA GLN A 328 -6.08 -24.27 33.40
C GLN A 328 -6.41 -22.84 32.93
N LEU A 329 -6.69 -22.63 31.65
CA LEU A 329 -7.08 -21.33 31.12
C LEU A 329 -8.38 -20.80 31.74
N GLU A 330 -9.34 -21.69 32.05
CA GLU A 330 -10.56 -21.33 32.79
C GLU A 330 -10.25 -20.89 34.22
N ASN A 331 -9.41 -21.64 34.94
CA ASN A 331 -8.98 -21.28 36.30
C ASN A 331 -8.22 -19.94 36.33
N GLU A 332 -7.49 -19.62 35.27
CA GLU A 332 -6.82 -18.33 35.07
C GLU A 332 -7.78 -17.21 34.60
N SER A 333 -9.08 -17.48 34.49
CA SER A 333 -10.11 -16.53 34.00
C SER A 333 -9.84 -16.00 32.58
N LEU A 334 -9.11 -16.77 31.76
CA LEU A 334 -8.81 -16.41 30.37
C LEU A 334 -9.90 -16.85 29.41
N ILE A 335 -10.62 -17.92 29.75
CA ILE A 335 -11.77 -18.46 29.00
C ILE A 335 -12.88 -18.90 29.96
N SER A 336 -14.07 -19.14 29.43
CA SER A 336 -15.21 -19.73 30.16
C SER A 336 -15.79 -20.92 29.40
N PHE A 337 -16.08 -22.03 30.08
CA PHE A 337 -16.69 -23.21 29.44
C PHE A 337 -18.21 -23.19 29.45
N SER A 338 -18.78 -23.71 28.36
CA SER A 338 -20.15 -24.20 28.29
C SER A 338 -20.12 -25.73 28.20
N GLU A 339 -20.31 -26.41 29.33
CA GLU A 339 -20.28 -27.88 29.38
C GLU A 339 -21.40 -28.52 28.55
N LYS A 340 -22.55 -27.86 28.48
CA LYS A 340 -23.72 -28.32 27.71
C LYS A 340 -23.44 -28.34 26.21
N GLU A 341 -22.89 -27.24 25.69
CA GLU A 341 -22.63 -27.07 24.25
C GLU A 341 -21.25 -27.61 23.84
N LYS A 342 -20.42 -28.02 24.81
CA LYS A 342 -19.02 -28.43 24.61
C LYS A 342 -18.19 -27.36 23.89
N THR A 343 -18.45 -26.11 24.22
CA THR A 343 -17.75 -24.93 23.70
C THR A 343 -17.09 -24.14 24.81
N PHE A 344 -16.19 -23.24 24.45
CA PHE A 344 -15.67 -22.21 25.33
C PHE A 344 -15.70 -20.84 24.63
N MET A 345 -15.65 -19.78 25.43
CA MET A 345 -15.58 -18.40 24.98
C MET A 345 -14.38 -17.71 25.62
N LEU A 346 -13.83 -16.70 24.94
CA LEU A 346 -12.72 -15.94 25.51
C LEU A 346 -13.23 -14.95 26.57
N CYS A 347 -12.50 -14.83 27.67
CA CYS A 347 -12.70 -13.80 28.69
C CYS A 347 -11.58 -12.74 28.68
N SER A 348 -10.46 -13.03 28.01
CA SER A 348 -9.33 -12.12 27.81
C SER A 348 -9.05 -11.88 26.33
N GLU A 349 -8.35 -10.79 26.01
CA GLU A 349 -7.82 -10.57 24.66
C GLU A 349 -6.97 -11.76 24.20
N PHE A 350 -7.13 -12.13 22.93
CA PHE A 350 -6.44 -13.26 22.34
C PHE A 350 -4.92 -13.19 22.50
N VAL A 351 -4.32 -12.00 22.42
CA VAL A 351 -2.87 -11.79 22.58
C VAL A 351 -2.37 -12.26 23.96
N ASN A 352 -3.16 -12.08 25.02
CA ASN A 352 -2.76 -12.53 26.36
C ASN A 352 -2.79 -14.05 26.46
N ILE A 353 -3.79 -14.68 25.84
CA ILE A 353 -3.90 -16.14 25.76
C ILE A 353 -2.73 -16.70 24.94
N GLN A 354 -2.37 -16.05 23.83
CA GLN A 354 -1.21 -16.44 23.02
C GLN A 354 0.09 -16.38 23.83
N LYS A 355 0.30 -15.32 24.62
CA LYS A 355 1.47 -15.20 25.52
C LYS A 355 1.49 -16.32 26.56
N ARG A 356 0.34 -16.64 27.17
CA ARG A 356 0.22 -17.73 28.14
C ARG A 356 0.54 -19.09 27.54
N LEU A 357 0.13 -19.31 26.29
CA LEU A 357 0.32 -20.57 25.56
C LEU A 357 1.64 -20.64 24.76
N GLN A 358 2.51 -19.64 24.87
CA GLN A 358 3.77 -19.60 24.09
C GLN A 358 4.69 -20.78 24.38
N HIS A 359 4.60 -21.35 25.59
CA HIS A 359 5.37 -22.52 26.02
C HIS A 359 4.72 -23.85 25.58
N GLU A 360 3.52 -23.80 25.00
CA GLU A 360 2.76 -24.94 24.50
C GLU A 360 2.49 -24.80 22.99
N PRO A 361 3.53 -24.76 22.13
CA PRO A 361 3.41 -24.31 20.74
C PRO A 361 2.48 -25.17 19.88
N ILE A 362 2.42 -26.47 20.13
CA ILE A 362 1.52 -27.40 19.43
C ILE A 362 0.07 -27.06 19.74
N PHE A 363 -0.25 -26.85 21.02
CA PHE A 363 -1.59 -26.49 21.45
C PHE A 363 -1.97 -25.07 20.99
N LEU A 364 -1.06 -24.11 21.08
CA LEU A 364 -1.28 -22.75 20.59
C LEU A 364 -1.65 -22.74 19.10
N ASN A 365 -1.01 -23.56 18.28
CA ASN A 365 -1.35 -23.67 16.86
C ASN A 365 -2.75 -24.28 16.66
N LYS A 366 -3.07 -25.39 17.34
CA LYS A 366 -4.43 -25.96 17.31
C LYS A 366 -5.49 -24.96 17.80
N PHE A 367 -5.19 -24.19 18.84
CA PHE A 367 -6.07 -23.15 19.37
C PHE A 367 -6.32 -22.04 18.35
N LYS A 368 -5.26 -21.55 17.68
CA LYS A 368 -5.38 -20.59 16.57
C LYS A 368 -6.22 -21.14 15.42
N GLU A 369 -6.00 -22.39 15.04
CA GLU A 369 -6.77 -23.04 13.97
C GLU A 369 -8.26 -23.13 14.31
N GLN A 370 -8.60 -23.58 15.53
CA GLN A 370 -9.99 -23.63 15.97
C GLN A 370 -10.63 -22.25 16.05
N MET A 371 -9.90 -21.24 16.53
CA MET A 371 -10.36 -19.85 16.51
C MET A 371 -10.71 -19.38 15.08
N ILE A 372 -9.85 -19.66 14.11
CA ILE A 372 -10.07 -19.27 12.70
C ILE A 372 -11.27 -20.03 12.12
N ILE A 373 -11.40 -21.33 12.41
CA ILE A 373 -12.54 -22.14 11.94
C ILE A 373 -13.85 -21.61 12.51
N SER A 374 -13.92 -21.37 13.83
CA SER A 374 -15.09 -20.78 14.48
C SER A 374 -15.42 -19.40 13.93
N LEU A 375 -14.41 -18.57 13.72
CA LEU A 375 -14.60 -17.23 13.15
C LEU A 375 -15.20 -17.29 11.74
N ASN A 376 -14.66 -18.16 10.89
CA ASN A 376 -15.16 -18.34 9.53
C ASN A 376 -16.59 -18.91 9.53
N ALA A 377 -16.90 -19.85 10.42
CA ALA A 377 -18.26 -20.38 10.58
C ALA A 377 -19.23 -19.26 11.02
N ASN A 378 -18.84 -18.46 12.01
CA ASN A 378 -19.64 -17.33 12.46
C ASN A 378 -19.90 -16.30 11.34
N LEU A 379 -18.89 -15.98 10.53
CA LEU A 379 -19.04 -15.12 9.35
C LEU A 379 -20.01 -15.68 8.30
N VAL A 380 -20.01 -17.00 8.10
CA VAL A 380 -20.93 -17.68 7.17
C VAL A 380 -22.37 -17.60 7.68
N ASP A 381 -22.57 -17.82 8.98
CA ASP A 381 -23.89 -17.88 9.62
C ASP A 381 -24.49 -16.49 9.91
N THR A 382 -23.66 -15.44 9.96
CA THR A 382 -24.09 -14.06 10.19
C THR A 382 -23.83 -13.16 8.96
N PRO A 383 -24.68 -13.24 7.92
CA PRO A 383 -24.43 -12.56 6.66
C PRO A 383 -24.57 -11.03 6.72
N SER A 384 -25.24 -10.52 7.75
CA SER A 384 -25.44 -9.11 8.01
C SER A 384 -25.50 -8.86 9.51
N LEU A 385 -24.98 -7.71 9.94
CA LEU A 385 -25.11 -7.23 11.31
C LEU A 385 -26.59 -7.00 11.64
N ASN A 386 -27.03 -7.55 12.78
CA ASN A 386 -28.38 -7.35 13.27
C ASN A 386 -28.69 -5.84 13.43
N PRO A 387 -29.86 -5.34 12.97
CA PRO A 387 -30.24 -3.94 13.10
C PRO A 387 -30.13 -3.36 14.51
N GLU A 388 -30.47 -4.12 15.55
CA GLU A 388 -30.36 -3.69 16.94
C GLU A 388 -28.89 -3.46 17.33
N LYS A 389 -27.99 -4.38 16.96
CA LYS A 389 -26.54 -4.21 17.14
C LYS A 389 -26.02 -3.02 16.33
N TYR A 390 -26.52 -2.83 15.11
CA TYR A 390 -26.15 -1.71 14.25
C TYR A 390 -26.56 -0.35 14.84
N PHE A 391 -27.73 -0.25 15.49
CA PHE A 391 -28.19 0.96 16.16
C PHE A 391 -27.40 1.27 17.44
N GLN A 392 -26.82 0.26 18.08
CA GLN A 392 -25.98 0.43 19.27
C GLN A 392 -24.54 0.85 18.95
N LEU A 393 -24.13 0.84 17.68
CA LEU A 393 -22.79 1.30 17.29
C LEU A 393 -22.54 2.75 17.73
N LYS A 394 -21.31 3.03 18.14
CA LYS A 394 -20.88 4.40 18.49
C LYS A 394 -20.73 5.21 17.20
N ASN A 395 -20.88 6.53 17.29
CA ASN A 395 -20.74 7.43 16.14
C ASN A 395 -19.34 7.43 15.50
N ARG A 396 -18.32 6.86 16.17
CA ARG A 396 -16.99 6.66 15.58
C ARG A 396 -16.91 5.42 14.68
N ASP A 397 -17.84 4.48 14.86
CA ASP A 397 -17.86 3.17 14.20
C ASP A 397 -18.79 3.17 12.96
N SER A 398 -19.68 4.17 12.83
CA SER A 398 -20.62 4.34 11.72
C SER A 398 -20.55 5.77 11.18
N ILE A 399 -20.68 5.95 9.87
CA ILE A 399 -20.69 7.28 9.24
C ILE A 399 -22.02 8.01 9.51
N PHE A 400 -23.06 7.26 9.89
CA PHE A 400 -24.42 7.76 10.06
C PHE A 400 -24.82 7.94 11.53
N THR A 401 -25.58 9.01 11.80
CA THR A 401 -26.28 9.19 13.07
C THR A 401 -27.33 8.09 13.28
N LEU A 402 -27.81 7.91 14.53
CA LEU A 402 -28.83 6.89 14.83
C LEU A 402 -30.09 7.02 13.95
N GLU A 403 -30.56 8.25 13.70
CA GLU A 403 -31.74 8.49 12.87
C GLU A 403 -31.47 8.19 11.39
N GLU A 404 -30.27 8.49 10.89
CA GLU A 404 -29.86 8.12 9.54
C GLU A 404 -29.65 6.61 9.40
N ARG A 405 -29.16 5.93 10.44
CA ARG A 405 -29.02 4.46 10.45
C ARG A 405 -30.37 3.77 10.29
N LYS A 406 -31.43 4.25 10.96
CA LYS A 406 -32.80 3.74 10.77
C LYS A 406 -33.27 3.89 9.32
N LYS A 407 -32.99 5.05 8.70
CA LYS A 407 -33.29 5.30 7.28
C LYS A 407 -32.47 4.40 6.35
N ALA A 408 -31.19 4.20 6.66
CA ALA A 408 -30.29 3.34 5.91
C ALA A 408 -30.76 1.88 5.92
N ILE A 409 -31.20 1.34 7.06
CA ILE A 409 -31.76 -0.02 7.14
C ILE A 409 -32.97 -0.17 6.21
N ASN A 410 -33.91 0.77 6.20
CA ASN A 410 -35.06 0.73 5.27
C ASN A 410 -34.61 0.70 3.79
N ILE A 411 -33.57 1.46 3.45
CA ILE A 411 -32.98 1.43 2.10
C ILE A 411 -32.37 0.06 1.81
N PHE A 412 -31.61 -0.49 2.75
CA PHE A 412 -30.93 -1.77 2.59
C PHE A 412 -31.90 -2.95 2.49
N GLU A 413 -32.98 -2.98 3.27
CA GLU A 413 -34.03 -4.00 3.15
C GLU A 413 -34.67 -4.01 1.75
N LYS A 414 -34.95 -2.82 1.19
CA LYS A 414 -35.45 -2.69 -0.18
C LYS A 414 -34.40 -3.11 -1.21
N PHE A 415 -33.13 -2.84 -0.93
CA PHE A 415 -32.04 -3.27 -1.79
C PHE A 415 -31.87 -4.79 -1.76
N ASP A 416 -32.04 -5.45 -0.61
CA ASP A 416 -31.96 -6.91 -0.47
C ASP A 416 -32.97 -7.65 -1.36
N ILE A 417 -34.18 -7.08 -1.49
CA ILE A 417 -35.19 -7.58 -2.43
C ILE A 417 -34.65 -7.50 -3.86
N TYR A 418 -34.08 -6.35 -4.24
CA TYR A 418 -33.49 -6.17 -5.57
C TYR A 418 -32.31 -7.12 -5.83
N ILE A 419 -31.44 -7.33 -4.84
CA ILE A 419 -30.33 -8.30 -4.91
C ILE A 419 -30.85 -9.72 -5.14
N THR A 420 -31.96 -10.09 -4.50
CA THR A 420 -32.60 -11.41 -4.71
C THR A 420 -33.05 -11.60 -6.17
N HIS A 421 -33.48 -10.54 -6.84
CA HIS A 421 -33.77 -10.57 -8.28
C HIS A 421 -32.49 -10.66 -9.13
N LEU A 422 -31.47 -9.88 -8.79
CA LEU A 422 -30.17 -9.88 -9.48
C LEU A 422 -29.43 -11.22 -9.40
N ASN A 423 -29.57 -11.94 -8.29
CA ASN A 423 -29.01 -13.29 -8.12
C ASN A 423 -29.49 -14.26 -9.23
N LYS A 424 -30.72 -14.08 -9.75
CA LYS A 424 -31.25 -14.90 -10.87
C LYS A 424 -30.47 -14.67 -12.18
N SER A 425 -29.78 -13.53 -12.29
CA SER A 425 -28.92 -13.17 -13.41
C SER A 425 -27.43 -13.31 -13.06
N ASN A 426 -27.09 -14.10 -12.04
CA ASN A 426 -25.73 -14.37 -11.55
C ASN A 426 -24.97 -13.13 -11.02
N TYR A 427 -25.67 -12.09 -10.59
CA TYR A 427 -25.07 -10.98 -9.87
C TYR A 427 -25.21 -11.19 -8.37
N PHE A 428 -24.09 -11.14 -7.64
CA PHE A 428 -24.04 -11.38 -6.21
C PHE A 428 -23.29 -10.25 -5.51
N GLU A 429 -23.61 -10.03 -4.24
CA GLU A 429 -22.80 -9.13 -3.42
C GLU A 429 -21.49 -9.79 -3.00
N GLU A 430 -20.43 -8.98 -2.90
CA GLU A 430 -19.09 -9.42 -2.51
C GLU A 430 -19.12 -10.26 -1.22
N GLY A 431 -19.80 -9.78 -0.16
CA GLY A 431 -19.88 -10.50 1.11
C GLY A 431 -20.55 -11.88 0.98
N ALA A 432 -21.53 -12.02 0.08
CA ALA A 432 -22.19 -13.32 -0.16
C ALA A 432 -21.25 -14.32 -0.84
N LEU A 433 -20.44 -13.84 -1.80
CA LEU A 433 -19.42 -14.65 -2.46
C LEU A 433 -18.33 -15.08 -1.48
N ILE A 434 -17.78 -14.15 -0.69
CA ILE A 434 -16.78 -14.47 0.34
C ILE A 434 -17.31 -15.54 1.29
N ARG A 435 -18.53 -15.39 1.81
CA ARG A 435 -19.15 -16.41 2.67
C ARG A 435 -19.31 -17.75 1.98
N ALA A 436 -19.65 -17.78 0.70
CA ALA A 436 -19.72 -19.01 -0.07
C ALA A 436 -18.34 -19.70 -0.17
N VAL A 437 -17.24 -18.96 -0.35
CA VAL A 437 -15.86 -19.51 -0.29
C VAL A 437 -15.55 -20.05 1.11
N LEU A 438 -15.83 -19.26 2.15
CA LEU A 438 -15.59 -19.66 3.54
C LEU A 438 -16.36 -20.94 3.90
N LYS A 439 -17.60 -21.06 3.45
CA LYS A 439 -18.44 -22.26 3.66
C LYS A 439 -17.82 -23.52 3.05
N MET A 440 -17.22 -23.42 1.86
CA MET A 440 -16.51 -24.53 1.24
C MET A 440 -15.29 -24.98 2.06
N ASN A 441 -14.63 -24.05 2.76
CA ASN A 441 -13.45 -24.32 3.57
C ASN A 441 -13.77 -24.74 5.02
N CYS A 442 -14.96 -24.41 5.54
CA CYS A 442 -15.40 -24.78 6.89
C CYS A 442 -15.96 -26.21 6.98
N SER A 443 -16.13 -26.93 5.86
CA SER A 443 -16.59 -28.31 5.85
C SER A 443 -15.38 -29.27 5.81
N PRO A 444 -15.04 -29.97 6.90
CA PRO A 444 -14.06 -31.05 6.84
C PRO A 444 -14.71 -32.22 6.09
N SER A 445 -13.99 -32.82 5.13
CA SER A 445 -14.32 -34.04 4.38
C SER A 445 -15.32 -33.95 3.21
N SER A 446 -14.76 -33.78 2.00
CA SER A 446 -15.22 -34.48 0.77
C SER A 446 -14.23 -34.40 -0.41
N ARG A 447 -12.98 -33.97 -0.19
CA ARG A 447 -11.90 -34.08 -1.18
C ARG A 447 -10.79 -35.02 -0.72
N GLN A 448 -11.18 -36.24 -0.37
CA GLN A 448 -10.37 -37.42 -0.62
C GLN A 448 -11.25 -38.34 -1.47
N GLY A 449 -10.87 -38.53 -2.73
CA GLY A 449 -11.60 -39.38 -3.68
C GLY A 449 -12.11 -38.63 -4.91
N LYS A 450 -11.19 -38.30 -5.83
CA LYS A 450 -11.27 -38.69 -7.24
C LYS A 450 -9.94 -38.44 -7.92
#